data_AF-A0A7C4RF91-F1
#
_entry.id   AF-A0A7C4RF91-F1
#
_cell.length_a   1.000
_cell.length_b   1.000
_cell.length_c   1.000
_cell.angle_alpha   90.00
_cell.angle_beta   90.00
_cell.angle_gamma   90.00
#
_symmetry.space_group_name_H-M   'P 1'
#
loop_
_entity.id
_entity.type
_entity.pdbx_description
1 polymer ?
#
loop_
_entity_poly.entity_id
_entity_poly.type
_entity_poly.pdbx_seq_one_letter_code
_entity_poly.pdbx_strand_id
1 'polypeptide(L)'
;MEKTILLLDTGVILPFCLIQFPTSKMTVIESLTKNFEIFIPDDVEVEMRKPKATLRSRWHEIDLIWSYVRSKIKKENPPDACVNAILKECKSQGKIHAELKVLALGLYLSRSYKSPVLLSTHEKNAFKWFALVSRKQQLGYILSPFDVLTYLHVYLGLSYDDVNYAWGELCNFPGITSNLSLMPINYTSSLDVCHQHCNTKNCDVIKHFMI
;
A
#
# COMPACT_ATOMS: atom_id res chain seq x y z
N MET A 1 -18.53 11.36 -5.84
CA MET A 1 -17.07 11.14 -5.97
C MET A 1 -16.86 9.67 -6.27
N GLU A 2 -16.10 9.35 -7.32
CA GLU A 2 -15.59 7.98 -7.49
C GLU A 2 -14.68 7.64 -6.30
N LYS A 3 -14.80 6.43 -5.75
CA LYS A 3 -13.91 6.00 -4.67
C LYS A 3 -12.50 5.82 -5.23
N THR A 4 -11.51 6.30 -4.47
CA THR A 4 -10.10 6.05 -4.75
C THR A 4 -9.81 4.56 -4.62
N ILE A 5 -9.12 4.01 -5.61
CA ILE A 5 -8.73 2.60 -5.63
C ILE A 5 -7.48 2.46 -4.76
N LEU A 6 -7.46 1.49 -3.85
CA LEU A 6 -6.30 1.15 -3.03
C LEU A 6 -5.92 -0.31 -3.23
N LEU A 7 -4.71 -0.56 -3.69
CA LEU A 7 -4.14 -1.90 -3.76
C LEU A 7 -3.27 -2.15 -2.54
N LEU A 8 -3.40 -3.33 -1.95
CA LEU A 8 -2.63 -3.75 -0.78
C LEU A 8 -1.94 -5.07 -1.05
N ASP A 9 -0.70 -5.21 -0.59
CA ASP A 9 -0.04 -6.51 -0.51
C ASP A 9 -0.18 -7.13 0.89
N THR A 10 0.32 -8.36 1.03
CA THR A 10 0.35 -9.12 2.29
C THR A 10 1.10 -8.38 3.39
N GLY A 11 2.22 -7.74 3.05
CA GLY A 11 3.01 -6.99 3.99
C GLY A 11 2.22 -5.85 4.61
N VAL A 12 1.28 -5.23 3.89
CA VAL A 12 0.49 -4.08 4.39
C VAL A 12 -0.73 -4.57 5.17
N ILE A 13 -1.38 -5.62 4.65
CA ILE A 13 -2.59 -6.16 5.26
C ILE A 13 -2.28 -6.73 6.65
N LEU A 14 -1.20 -7.52 6.80
CA LEU A 14 -0.84 -8.16 8.06
C LEU A 14 -0.70 -7.19 9.26
N PRO A 15 0.12 -6.12 9.21
CA PRO A 15 0.19 -5.16 10.29
C PRO A 15 -1.12 -4.42 10.48
N PHE A 16 -1.83 -4.05 9.41
CA PHE A 16 -3.08 -3.31 9.54
C PHE A 16 -4.25 -4.12 10.10
N CYS A 17 -4.17 -5.45 10.07
CA CYS A 17 -5.08 -6.33 10.82
C CYS A 17 -4.82 -6.28 12.34
N LEU A 18 -3.60 -5.97 12.78
CA LEU A 18 -3.20 -6.01 14.19
C LEU A 18 -3.17 -4.63 14.86
N ILE A 19 -3.17 -3.55 14.07
CA ILE A 19 -3.12 -2.18 14.57
C ILE A 19 -4.55 -1.66 14.71
N GLN A 20 -4.94 -1.37 15.95
CA GLN A 20 -6.25 -0.84 16.31
C GLN A 20 -6.14 0.62 16.73
N PHE A 21 -7.02 1.47 16.20
CA PHE A 21 -7.10 2.87 16.60
C PHE A 21 -7.66 2.98 18.04
N PRO A 22 -6.96 3.64 18.97
CA PRO A 22 -7.36 3.71 20.37
C PRO A 22 -8.72 4.37 20.57
N THR A 23 -9.09 5.38 19.76
CA THR A 23 -10.36 6.10 19.94
C THR A 23 -11.57 5.28 19.46
N SER A 24 -11.47 4.71 18.25
CA SER A 24 -12.59 4.04 17.59
C SER A 24 -12.64 2.54 17.86
N LYS A 25 -11.56 1.96 18.39
CA LYS A 25 -11.35 0.52 18.51
C LYS A 25 -11.50 -0.22 17.18
N MET A 26 -11.36 0.47 16.06
CA MET A 26 -11.38 -0.12 14.73
C MET A 26 -9.95 -0.38 14.29
N THR A 27 -9.71 -1.51 13.61
CA THR A 27 -8.41 -1.77 13.00
C THR A 27 -8.13 -0.82 11.82
N VAL A 28 -6.86 -0.61 11.50
CA VAL A 28 -6.46 0.21 10.34
C VAL A 28 -7.10 -0.36 9.07
N ILE A 29 -7.06 -1.68 8.87
CA ILE A 29 -7.60 -2.33 7.66
C ILE A 29 -9.12 -2.12 7.54
N GLU A 30 -9.86 -2.14 8.65
CA GLU A 30 -11.29 -1.83 8.64
C GLU A 30 -11.56 -0.38 8.21
N SER A 31 -10.76 0.58 8.71
CA SER A 31 -10.85 1.97 8.27
C SER A 31 -10.60 2.12 6.77
N LEU A 32 -9.61 1.41 6.24
CA LEU A 32 -9.32 1.43 4.80
C LEU A 32 -10.50 0.90 3.99
N THR A 33 -11.13 -0.21 4.40
CA THR A 33 -12.31 -0.75 3.67
C THR A 33 -13.53 0.17 3.67
N LYS A 34 -13.62 1.11 4.62
CA LYS A 34 -14.69 2.12 4.65
C LYS A 34 -14.44 3.24 3.63
N ASN A 35 -13.18 3.65 3.49
CA ASN A 35 -12.79 4.85 2.76
C ASN A 35 -12.30 4.60 1.33
N PHE A 36 -11.80 3.41 1.03
CA PHE A 36 -11.26 3.04 -0.28
C PHE A 36 -12.02 1.91 -0.93
N GLU A 37 -11.89 1.82 -2.25
CA GLU A 37 -12.21 0.62 -2.99
C GLU A 37 -10.94 -0.24 -3.08
N ILE A 38 -10.90 -1.34 -2.31
CA ILE A 38 -9.68 -2.12 -2.17
C ILE A 38 -9.63 -3.27 -3.17
N PHE A 39 -8.50 -3.42 -3.87
CA PHE A 39 -8.23 -4.53 -4.78
C PHE A 39 -6.99 -5.33 -4.36
N ILE A 40 -7.08 -6.65 -4.50
CA ILE A 40 -5.94 -7.57 -4.34
C ILE A 40 -5.96 -8.66 -5.43
N PRO A 41 -4.80 -9.18 -5.84
CA PRO A 41 -4.72 -10.40 -6.64
C PRO A 41 -4.97 -11.65 -5.78
N ASP A 42 -5.38 -12.75 -6.43
CA ASP A 42 -5.72 -14.00 -5.73
C ASP A 42 -4.54 -14.57 -4.93
N ASP A 43 -3.31 -14.36 -5.38
CA ASP A 43 -2.12 -14.83 -4.65
C ASP A 43 -1.96 -14.15 -3.29
N VAL A 44 -2.38 -12.89 -3.14
CA VAL A 44 -2.38 -12.21 -1.83
C VAL A 44 -3.39 -12.89 -0.91
N GLU A 45 -4.59 -13.21 -1.41
CA GLU A 45 -5.59 -13.98 -0.65
C GLU A 45 -5.05 -15.36 -0.24
N VAL A 46 -4.37 -16.07 -1.14
CA VAL A 46 -3.75 -17.37 -0.83
C VAL A 46 -2.67 -17.22 0.24
N GLU A 47 -1.85 -16.17 0.16
CA GLU A 47 -0.82 -15.91 1.16
C GLU A 47 -1.38 -15.49 2.52
N MET A 48 -2.52 -14.80 2.55
CA MET A 48 -3.23 -14.44 3.77
C MET A 48 -3.85 -15.65 4.49
N ARG A 49 -4.00 -16.81 3.82
CA ARG A 49 -4.45 -18.07 4.45
C ARG A 49 -3.32 -18.86 5.11
N LYS A 50 -2.07 -18.45 4.92
CA LYS A 50 -0.89 -19.18 5.40
C LYS A 50 -0.29 -18.47 6.61
N PRO A 51 -0.30 -19.09 7.80
CA PRO A 51 0.32 -18.52 8.98
C PRO A 51 1.78 -18.16 8.76
N LYS A 52 2.15 -16.91 9.05
CA LYS A 52 3.55 -16.48 9.04
C LYS A 52 4.21 -16.88 10.35
N ALA A 53 5.40 -17.47 10.29
CA ALA A 53 6.09 -17.99 11.47
C ALA A 53 6.31 -16.91 12.55
N THR A 54 6.66 -15.69 12.12
CA THR A 54 6.87 -14.52 12.99
C THR A 54 5.59 -14.00 13.66
N LEU A 55 4.41 -14.36 13.15
CA LEU A 55 3.11 -13.89 13.63
C LEU A 55 2.25 -15.01 14.20
N ARG A 56 2.82 -16.22 14.40
CA ARG A 56 2.06 -17.40 14.80
C ARG A 56 1.23 -17.20 16.08
N SER A 57 1.77 -16.50 17.07
CA SER A 57 1.09 -16.22 18.34
C SER A 57 -0.14 -15.31 18.20
N ARG A 58 -0.15 -14.44 17.17
CA ARG A 58 -1.25 -13.51 16.89
C ARG A 58 -2.06 -13.91 15.66
N TRP A 59 -1.81 -15.08 15.07
CA TRP A 59 -2.44 -15.46 13.82
C TRP A 59 -3.97 -15.59 13.92
N HIS A 60 -4.49 -16.05 15.05
CA HIS A 60 -5.93 -16.14 15.27
C HIS A 60 -6.63 -14.78 15.19
N GLU A 61 -6.00 -13.73 15.74
CA GLU A 61 -6.49 -12.35 15.66
C GLU A 61 -6.50 -11.87 14.20
N ILE A 62 -5.41 -12.11 13.46
CA ILE A 62 -5.31 -11.78 12.03
C ILE A 62 -6.40 -12.49 11.23
N ASP A 63 -6.60 -13.80 11.45
CA ASP A 63 -7.56 -14.60 10.71
C ASP A 63 -9.01 -14.15 10.97
N LEU A 64 -9.32 -13.76 12.21
CA LEU A 64 -10.63 -13.23 12.59
C LEU A 64 -10.91 -11.88 11.90
N ILE A 65 -9.96 -10.94 11.97
CA ILE A 65 -10.10 -9.63 11.31
C ILE A 65 -10.13 -9.80 9.79
N TRP A 66 -9.24 -10.62 9.23
CA TRP A 66 -9.20 -10.91 7.80
C TRP A 66 -10.52 -11.50 7.31
N SER A 67 -11.08 -12.47 8.03
CA SER A 67 -12.38 -13.07 7.72
C SER A 67 -13.52 -12.05 7.70
N TYR A 68 -13.46 -11.04 8.56
CA TYR A 68 -14.41 -9.94 8.59
C TYR A 68 -14.25 -8.98 7.41
N VAL A 69 -13.02 -8.60 7.05
CA VAL A 69 -12.78 -7.57 6.01
C VAL A 69 -12.71 -8.11 4.59
N ARG A 70 -12.36 -9.39 4.39
CA ARG A 70 -12.13 -9.98 3.05
C ARG A 70 -13.33 -9.89 2.10
N SER A 71 -14.56 -9.84 2.62
CA SER A 71 -15.78 -9.70 1.81
C SER A 71 -15.98 -8.29 1.25
N LYS A 72 -15.27 -7.31 1.82
CA LYS A 72 -15.28 -5.90 1.40
C LYS A 72 -14.17 -5.57 0.40
N ILE A 73 -13.29 -6.54 0.10
CA ILE A 73 -12.15 -6.39 -0.80
C ILE A 73 -12.47 -7.05 -2.14
N LYS A 74 -12.22 -6.34 -3.24
CA LYS A 74 -12.36 -6.87 -4.59
C LYS A 74 -11.14 -7.70 -4.97
N LYS A 75 -11.39 -8.84 -5.61
CA LYS A 75 -10.35 -9.76 -6.07
C LYS A 75 -10.27 -9.68 -7.58
N GLU A 76 -9.09 -9.34 -8.08
CA GLU A 76 -8.85 -9.21 -9.52
C GLU A 76 -7.40 -9.54 -9.84
N ASN A 77 -7.16 -10.30 -10.90
CA ASN A 77 -5.81 -10.64 -11.32
C ASN A 77 -5.37 -9.73 -12.47
N PRO A 78 -4.11 -9.28 -12.47
CA PRO A 78 -3.57 -8.54 -13.60
C PRO A 78 -3.52 -9.41 -14.87
N PRO A 79 -3.75 -8.84 -16.06
CA PRO A 79 -3.46 -9.51 -17.31
C PRO A 79 -1.98 -9.90 -17.41
N ASP A 80 -1.68 -11.02 -18.08
CA ASP A 80 -0.30 -11.52 -18.27
C ASP A 80 0.61 -10.47 -18.91
N ALA A 81 0.08 -9.62 -19.79
CA ALA A 81 0.85 -8.53 -20.39
C ALA A 81 1.39 -7.53 -19.34
N CYS A 82 0.62 -7.23 -18.29
CA CYS A 82 1.06 -6.35 -17.20
C CYS A 82 2.07 -7.06 -16.28
N VAL A 83 1.84 -8.34 -16.00
CA VAL A 83 2.75 -9.21 -15.23
C VAL A 83 4.12 -9.29 -15.92
N ASN A 84 4.13 -9.61 -17.21
CA ASN A 84 5.36 -9.73 -18.01
C ASN A 84 6.11 -8.40 -18.11
N ALA A 85 5.40 -7.28 -18.17
CA ALA A 85 6.03 -5.96 -18.18
C ALA A 85 6.76 -5.66 -16.86
N ILE A 86 6.14 -5.96 -15.71
CA ILE A 86 6.81 -5.82 -14.40
C ILE A 86 7.99 -6.78 -14.29
N LEU A 87 7.84 -8.06 -14.67
CA LEU A 87 8.92 -9.06 -14.60
C LEU A 87 10.16 -8.67 -15.41
N LYS A 88 9.95 -8.09 -16.60
CA LYS A 88 11.03 -7.60 -17.45
C LYS A 88 11.87 -6.53 -16.75
N GLU A 89 11.23 -5.60 -16.04
CA GLU A 89 11.93 -4.55 -15.29
C GLU A 89 12.56 -5.05 -13.99
N CYS A 90 11.94 -6.03 -13.32
CA CYS A 90 12.50 -6.69 -12.15
C CYS A 90 13.73 -7.57 -12.46
N LYS A 91 14.02 -7.82 -13.75
CA LYS A 91 15.03 -8.80 -14.20
C LYS A 91 14.90 -10.17 -13.53
N SER A 92 13.69 -10.51 -13.08
CA SER A 92 13.43 -11.77 -12.38
C SER A 92 13.07 -12.83 -13.40
N GLN A 93 13.78 -13.96 -13.36
CA GLN A 93 13.41 -15.17 -14.10
C GLN A 93 12.74 -16.14 -13.13
N GLY A 94 11.44 -16.36 -13.27
CA GLY A 94 10.72 -17.36 -12.46
C GLY A 94 9.31 -16.95 -12.04
N LYS A 95 8.82 -17.60 -10.98
CA LYS A 95 7.49 -17.37 -10.41
C LYS A 95 7.41 -15.98 -9.79
N ILE A 96 6.42 -15.19 -10.22
CA ILE A 96 6.17 -13.86 -9.67
C ILE A 96 5.68 -13.96 -8.21
N HIS A 97 6.28 -13.18 -7.32
CA HIS A 97 5.82 -13.03 -5.94
C HIS A 97 4.46 -12.31 -5.89
N ALA A 98 3.66 -12.56 -4.85
CA ALA A 98 2.31 -11.99 -4.74
C ALA A 98 2.34 -10.45 -4.79
N GLU A 99 3.35 -9.86 -4.16
CA GLU A 99 3.65 -8.42 -4.10
C GLU A 99 3.85 -7.83 -5.52
N LEU A 100 4.58 -8.54 -6.38
CA LEU A 100 4.79 -8.12 -7.78
C LEU A 100 3.51 -8.23 -8.62
N LYS A 101 2.61 -9.17 -8.30
CA LYS A 101 1.27 -9.21 -8.92
C LYS A 101 0.41 -8.03 -8.49
N VAL A 102 0.58 -7.51 -7.28
CA VAL A 102 -0.09 -6.26 -6.86
C VAL A 102 0.39 -5.08 -7.71
N LEU A 103 1.69 -4.97 -7.99
CA LEU A 103 2.24 -3.95 -8.90
C LEU A 103 1.63 -4.05 -10.31
N ALA A 104 1.59 -5.25 -10.86
CA ALA A 104 0.99 -5.49 -12.17
C ALA A 104 -0.51 -5.19 -12.18
N LEU A 105 -1.22 -5.47 -11.09
CA LEU A 105 -2.64 -5.13 -10.94
C LEU A 105 -2.83 -3.62 -10.89
N GLY A 106 -1.99 -2.91 -10.15
CA GLY A 106 -2.02 -1.45 -10.09
C GLY A 106 -1.82 -0.82 -11.47
N LEU A 107 -0.91 -1.39 -12.27
CA LEU A 107 -0.64 -0.93 -13.64
C LEU A 107 -1.82 -1.15 -14.57
N TYR A 108 -2.50 -2.30 -14.42
CA TYR A 108 -3.69 -2.60 -15.18
C TYR A 108 -4.84 -1.66 -14.78
N LEU A 109 -5.12 -1.53 -13.48
CA LEU A 109 -6.19 -0.68 -12.97
C LEU A 109 -5.95 0.80 -13.33
N SER A 110 -4.70 1.28 -13.25
CA SER A 110 -4.38 2.67 -13.60
C SER A 110 -4.59 3.00 -15.08
N ARG A 111 -4.66 1.98 -15.96
CA ARG A 111 -4.95 2.13 -17.39
C ARG A 111 -6.43 1.93 -17.72
N SER A 112 -7.12 1.15 -16.89
CA SER A 112 -8.50 0.73 -17.14
C SER A 112 -9.54 1.61 -16.42
N TYR A 113 -9.15 2.27 -15.33
CA TYR A 113 -10.04 3.09 -14.50
C TYR A 113 -9.70 4.58 -14.57
N LYS A 114 -10.70 5.43 -14.38
CA LYS A 114 -10.51 6.89 -14.29
C LYS A 114 -10.19 7.35 -12.86
N SER A 115 -10.52 6.54 -11.86
CA SER A 115 -10.21 6.80 -10.45
C SER A 115 -8.70 6.85 -10.19
N PRO A 116 -8.24 7.66 -9.22
CA PRO A 116 -6.87 7.57 -8.72
C PRO A 116 -6.59 6.16 -8.18
N VAL A 117 -5.41 5.64 -8.48
CA VAL A 117 -4.95 4.33 -8.03
C VAL A 117 -3.82 4.54 -7.03
N LEU A 118 -4.03 4.11 -5.80
CA LEU A 118 -3.02 4.08 -4.76
C LEU A 118 -2.56 2.64 -4.60
N LEU A 119 -1.26 2.41 -4.58
CA LEU A 119 -0.67 1.12 -4.34
C LEU A 119 0.13 1.18 -3.05
N SER A 120 -0.29 0.45 -2.02
CA SER A 120 0.53 0.30 -0.82
C SER A 120 1.28 -1.02 -0.83
N THR A 121 2.60 -0.96 -0.68
CA THR A 121 3.47 -2.12 -0.69
C THR A 121 4.75 -1.88 0.11
N HIS A 122 5.36 -2.97 0.58
CA HIS A 122 6.63 -3.00 1.31
C HIS A 122 7.81 -3.21 0.38
N GLU A 123 7.54 -3.49 -0.90
CA GLU A 123 8.58 -3.77 -1.88
C GLU A 123 9.34 -2.48 -2.22
N LYS A 124 10.61 -2.42 -1.82
CA LYS A 124 11.46 -1.22 -1.94
C LYS A 124 11.60 -0.72 -3.37
N ASN A 125 11.63 -1.64 -4.34
CA ASN A 125 11.80 -1.29 -5.75
C ASN A 125 10.48 -1.10 -6.49
N ALA A 126 9.33 -1.26 -5.81
CA ALA A 126 8.01 -1.13 -6.40
C ALA A 126 7.85 0.15 -7.19
N PHE A 127 8.22 1.30 -6.58
CA PHE A 127 8.12 2.60 -7.24
C PHE A 127 8.92 2.66 -8.52
N LYS A 128 10.18 2.23 -8.47
CA LYS A 128 11.07 2.21 -9.63
C LYS A 128 10.49 1.36 -10.76
N TRP A 129 10.07 0.13 -10.47
CA TRP A 129 9.54 -0.77 -11.49
C TRP A 129 8.22 -0.26 -12.07
N PHE A 130 7.32 0.21 -11.21
CA PHE A 130 6.04 0.76 -11.66
C PHE A 130 6.22 1.99 -12.54
N ALA A 131 7.08 2.93 -12.14
CA ALA A 131 7.35 4.16 -12.88
C ALA A 131 7.97 3.91 -14.27
N LEU A 132 8.83 2.89 -14.38
CA LEU A 132 9.44 2.51 -15.65
C LEU A 132 8.39 1.95 -16.64
N VAL A 133 7.40 1.21 -16.14
CA VAL A 133 6.39 0.53 -16.98
C VAL A 133 5.15 1.41 -17.25
N SER A 134 4.79 2.31 -16.33
CA SER A 134 3.55 3.11 -16.44
C SER A 134 3.59 4.21 -17.50
N ARG A 135 4.75 4.48 -18.14
CA ARG A 135 4.92 5.42 -19.26
C ARG A 135 4.21 6.78 -19.05
N LYS A 136 4.18 7.30 -17.81
CA LYS A 136 3.64 8.62 -17.42
C LYS A 136 2.14 8.87 -17.64
N GLN A 137 1.31 7.87 -17.93
CA GLN A 137 -0.15 8.08 -18.04
C GLN A 137 -0.90 7.43 -16.86
N GLN A 138 -1.54 8.32 -16.10
CA GLN A 138 -2.30 8.13 -14.86
C GLN A 138 -1.53 7.67 -13.61
N LEU A 139 -1.88 8.36 -12.52
CA LEU A 139 -1.20 8.44 -11.24
C LEU A 139 -1.47 7.20 -10.40
N GLY A 140 -0.65 6.17 -10.59
CA GLY A 140 -0.40 5.17 -9.56
C GLY A 140 0.52 5.78 -8.50
N TYR A 141 0.01 6.15 -7.32
CA TYR A 141 0.87 6.55 -6.21
C TYR A 141 1.28 5.32 -5.43
N ILE A 142 2.58 5.10 -5.27
CA ILE A 142 3.07 4.04 -4.40
C ILE A 142 3.28 4.61 -3.01
N LEU A 143 2.54 4.08 -2.06
CA LEU A 143 2.50 4.49 -0.66
C LEU A 143 3.21 3.44 0.18
N SER A 144 4.16 3.87 0.99
CA SER A 144 4.51 3.06 2.15
C SER A 144 3.28 2.93 3.08
N PRO A 145 3.27 1.96 3.99
CA PRO A 145 2.19 1.87 4.99
C PRO A 145 2.07 3.15 5.84
N PHE A 146 3.16 3.89 6.06
CA PHE A 146 3.15 5.17 6.78
C PHE A 146 2.42 6.27 6.00
N ASP A 147 2.58 6.30 4.68
CA ASP A 147 1.91 7.27 3.82
C ASP A 147 0.39 7.03 3.80
N VAL A 148 -0.04 5.77 3.88
CA VAL A 148 -1.47 5.42 4.02
C VAL A 148 -2.06 5.99 5.31
N LEU A 149 -1.35 5.86 6.43
CA LEU A 149 -1.80 6.40 7.71
C LEU A 149 -1.83 7.94 7.71
N THR A 150 -0.84 8.58 7.07
CA THR A 150 -0.83 10.03 6.85
C THR A 150 -2.03 10.47 6.00
N TYR A 151 -2.35 9.70 4.95
CA TYR A 151 -3.49 9.99 4.10
C TYR A 151 -4.80 9.94 4.89
N LEU A 152 -4.98 8.93 5.76
CA LEU A 152 -6.15 8.83 6.65
C LEU A 152 -6.29 10.07 7.56
N HIS A 153 -5.18 10.61 8.07
CA HIS A 153 -5.22 11.84 8.88
C HIS A 153 -5.59 13.07 8.03
N VAL A 154 -4.76 13.37 7.02
CA VAL A 154 -4.83 14.63 6.28
C VAL A 154 -6.10 14.75 5.47
N TYR A 155 -6.50 13.67 4.80
CA TYR A 155 -7.59 13.71 3.81
C TYR A 155 -8.90 13.15 4.32
N LEU A 156 -8.87 12.32 5.38
CA LEU A 156 -10.07 11.66 5.92
C LEU A 156 -10.37 12.06 7.36
N GLY A 157 -9.58 12.97 7.94
CA GLY A 157 -9.85 13.58 9.24
C GLY A 157 -9.68 12.62 10.43
N LEU A 158 -8.91 11.54 10.27
CA LEU A 158 -8.59 10.66 11.39
C LEU A 158 -7.80 11.42 12.45
N SER A 159 -8.03 11.13 13.74
CA SER A 159 -7.36 11.88 14.81
C SER A 159 -5.84 11.71 14.76
N TYR A 160 -5.12 12.77 15.13
CA TYR A 160 -3.66 12.74 15.18
C TYR A 160 -3.15 11.67 16.16
N ASP A 161 -3.85 11.47 17.28
CA ASP A 161 -3.52 10.45 18.28
C ASP A 161 -3.66 9.03 17.72
N ASP A 162 -4.70 8.75 16.95
CA ASP A 162 -4.90 7.45 16.31
C ASP A 162 -3.79 7.15 15.28
N VAL A 163 -3.40 8.16 14.50
CA VAL A 163 -2.34 8.00 13.49
C VAL A 163 -0.97 7.85 14.13
N ASN A 164 -0.65 8.63 15.15
CA ASN A 164 0.60 8.49 15.89
C ASN A 164 0.69 7.13 16.60
N TYR A 165 -0.40 6.66 17.20
CA TYR A 165 -0.46 5.32 17.79
C TYR A 165 -0.20 4.25 16.72
N ALA A 166 -0.90 4.32 15.58
CA ALA A 166 -0.72 3.37 14.50
C ALA A 166 0.69 3.38 13.91
N TRP A 167 1.32 4.56 13.78
CA TRP A 167 2.73 4.68 13.41
C TRP A 167 3.67 4.01 14.42
N GLY A 168 3.46 4.24 15.72
CA GLY A 168 4.26 3.60 16.77
C GLY A 168 4.18 2.08 16.71
N GLU A 169 2.97 1.54 16.58
CA GLU A 169 2.76 0.09 16.47
C GLU A 169 3.36 -0.48 15.18
N LEU A 170 3.28 0.25 14.07
CA LEU A 170 3.87 -0.15 12.79
C LEU A 170 5.41 -0.22 12.85
N CYS A 171 6.04 0.71 13.57
CA CYS A 171 7.48 0.67 13.85
C CYS A 171 7.87 -0.54 14.72
N ASN A 172 6.97 -1.05 15.54
CA ASN A 172 7.24 -2.25 16.35
C ASN A 172 6.92 -3.56 15.61
N PHE A 173 6.39 -3.48 14.38
CA PHE A 173 5.96 -4.67 13.65
C PHE A 173 7.16 -5.44 13.06
N PRO A 174 7.26 -6.76 13.30
CA PRO A 174 8.35 -7.57 12.77
C PRO A 174 8.42 -7.53 11.23
N GLY A 175 9.59 -7.14 10.70
CA GLY A 175 9.85 -7.11 9.26
C GLY A 175 9.65 -5.75 8.59
N ILE A 176 9.11 -4.74 9.28
CA ILE A 176 8.98 -3.37 8.76
C ILE A 176 10.21 -2.52 9.08
N THR A 177 10.77 -2.63 10.29
CA THR A 177 11.89 -1.78 10.75
C THR A 177 13.28 -2.19 10.31
N SER A 178 13.52 -3.44 9.93
CA SER A 178 14.84 -3.85 9.40
C SER A 178 15.15 -3.25 8.02
N ASN A 179 14.19 -2.55 7.42
CA ASN A 179 14.25 -2.06 6.05
C ASN A 179 14.04 -0.55 5.89
N LEU A 180 13.70 0.15 6.97
CA LEU A 180 13.63 1.61 7.04
C LEU A 180 14.89 2.11 7.74
N SER A 181 15.91 2.49 6.96
CA SER A 181 16.91 3.42 7.48
C SER A 181 16.15 4.66 7.92
N LEU A 182 16.02 4.83 9.23
CA LEU A 182 15.39 5.97 9.90
C LEU A 182 15.88 7.27 9.26
N MET A 183 15.12 7.82 8.32
CA MET A 183 15.17 9.26 8.09
C MET A 183 14.29 9.86 9.18
N PRO A 184 14.82 10.77 10.02
CA PRO A 184 14.00 11.49 10.97
C PRO A 184 13.02 12.33 10.16
N ILE A 185 11.75 11.90 10.13
CA ILE A 185 10.69 12.67 9.48
C ILE A 185 10.33 13.80 10.44
N ASN A 186 11.08 14.90 10.36
CA ASN A 186 10.51 16.19 10.72
C ASN A 186 9.35 16.42 9.76
N TYR A 187 8.14 16.66 10.28
CA TYR A 187 6.89 16.77 9.49
C TYR A 187 6.91 17.86 8.39
N THR A 188 7.97 18.67 8.29
CA THR A 188 8.21 19.57 7.16
C THR A 188 8.78 18.86 5.93
N SER A 189 9.30 17.64 6.03
CA SER A 189 10.11 17.02 4.98
C SER A 189 9.46 15.87 4.21
N SER A 190 8.19 15.51 4.42
CA SER A 190 7.51 14.57 3.50
C SER A 190 7.28 15.20 2.11
N LEU A 191 7.13 16.53 2.05
CA LEU A 191 7.24 17.31 0.82
C LEU A 191 8.71 17.44 0.36
N ASP A 192 9.67 17.60 1.27
CA ASP A 192 11.08 17.77 0.90
C ASP A 192 11.78 16.50 0.43
N VAL A 193 11.39 15.30 0.87
CA VAL A 193 11.91 14.02 0.36
C VAL A 193 11.37 13.80 -1.06
N CYS A 194 10.13 14.20 -1.33
CA CYS A 194 9.61 14.30 -2.70
C CYS A 194 10.36 15.36 -3.53
N HIS A 195 10.70 16.52 -2.97
CA HIS A 195 11.47 17.56 -3.68
C HIS A 195 12.94 17.20 -3.92
N GLN A 196 13.61 16.52 -2.97
CA GLN A 196 15.02 16.13 -3.09
C GLN A 196 15.25 15.05 -4.15
N HIS A 197 14.26 14.19 -4.42
CA HIS A 197 14.30 13.26 -5.56
C HIS A 197 13.67 13.82 -6.85
N CYS A 198 13.03 14.99 -6.80
CA CYS A 198 12.45 15.72 -7.94
C CYS A 198 13.45 16.62 -8.69
N ASN A 199 14.77 16.44 -8.53
CA ASN A 199 15.77 17.24 -9.24
C ASN A 199 16.01 16.84 -10.72
N THR A 200 15.12 16.04 -11.32
CA THR A 200 15.19 15.69 -12.75
C THR A 200 13.88 16.01 -13.48
N LYS A 201 13.69 17.31 -13.81
CA LYS A 201 12.89 17.86 -14.93
C LYS A 201 11.46 17.30 -15.20
N ASN A 202 10.80 16.58 -14.30
CA ASN A 202 9.49 15.95 -14.57
C ASN A 202 8.53 15.93 -13.36
N CYS A 203 8.51 16.98 -12.54
CA CYS A 203 7.62 17.07 -11.37
C CYS A 203 6.53 18.15 -11.51
N ASP A 204 5.67 18.01 -12.53
CA ASP A 204 4.41 18.77 -12.62
C ASP A 204 3.24 18.12 -11.85
N VAL A 205 3.51 17.02 -11.14
CA VAL A 205 2.47 16.13 -10.61
C VAL A 205 1.97 16.52 -9.21
N ILE A 206 2.82 17.11 -8.35
CA ILE A 206 2.44 17.42 -6.95
C ILE A 206 1.50 18.64 -6.87
N LYS A 207 1.53 19.54 -7.86
CA LYS A 207 0.62 20.71 -7.90
C LYS A 207 -0.86 20.34 -8.00
N HIS A 208 -1.20 19.12 -8.42
CA HIS A 208 -2.61 18.71 -8.58
C HIS A 208 -3.30 18.28 -7.27
N PHE A 209 -2.59 18.19 -6.14
CA PHE A 209 -3.17 17.87 -4.83
C PHE A 209 -3.14 19.05 -3.84
N MET A 210 -2.63 20.21 -4.27
CA MET A 210 -2.58 21.45 -3.47
C MET A 210 -3.61 22.52 -3.92
N ILE A 211 -4.70 22.11 -4.58
CA ILE A 211 -5.82 23.01 -4.91
C ILE A 211 -7.07 22.51 -4.21
#